data_AF-A0A961ZIA8-F1
#
_entry.id   AF-A0A961ZIA8-F1
#
_cell.length_a   1.000
_cell.length_b   1.000
_cell.length_c   1.000
_cell.angle_alpha   90.00
_cell.angle_beta   90.00
_cell.angle_gamma   90.00
#
_symmetry.space_group_name_H-M   'P 1'
#
loop_
_entity.id
_entity.type
_entity.pdbx_description
1 polymer ?
#
loop_
_entity_poly.entity_id
_entity_poly.type
_entity_poly.pdbx_seq_one_letter_code
_entity_poly.pdbx_strand_id
1 'polypeptide(L)'
;MAETSAMPNVDADNEYRAIEQTLLETARGRWFLAEHGRRARRLDSALLEDAIGRLSSSLKQPPPVLGLLRIELESLSGRIGEARTELLARKKSKASAESGVGDSAPQTAQAAAVPGQSNPVERMLQMAEDIHELTWTLQNEELDPQSYEAIARHASMLYAMSRQQAVESDRALKFAETLDDTSQRLAVLIDTLLHELQTYGDNPNPPPVDFDDEQVADEPMDEPERQAG
;
A
#
# COMPACT_ATOMS: atom_id res chain seq x y z
N MET A 1 -38.86 -12.20 36.59
CA MET A 1 -38.62 -13.56 36.04
C MET A 1 -39.19 -13.56 34.64
N ALA A 2 -38.33 -13.84 33.66
CA ALA A 2 -38.67 -13.86 32.25
C ALA A 2 -39.32 -15.21 31.91
N GLU A 3 -40.50 -15.19 31.32
CA GLU A 3 -41.05 -16.33 30.56
C GLU A 3 -41.55 -15.78 29.23
N THR A 4 -40.59 -15.58 28.31
CA THR A 4 -40.87 -15.58 26.88
C THR A 4 -41.36 -16.97 26.53
N SER A 5 -42.68 -17.16 26.50
CA SER A 5 -43.31 -18.40 26.04
C SER A 5 -43.02 -18.59 24.57
N ALA A 6 -42.04 -19.44 24.28
CA ALA A 6 -41.82 -20.05 22.98
C ALA A 6 -42.51 -21.43 22.96
N MET A 7 -43.75 -21.52 22.46
CA MET A 7 -44.42 -22.74 21.97
C MET A 7 -45.58 -22.37 21.03
N PRO A 8 -45.89 -23.14 19.96
CA PRO A 8 -44.99 -23.69 18.94
C PRO A 8 -45.48 -23.34 17.51
N ASN A 9 -44.57 -23.31 16.53
CA ASN A 9 -44.88 -23.12 15.10
C ASN A 9 -45.92 -24.13 14.53
N VAL A 10 -46.11 -25.26 15.22
CA VAL A 10 -47.00 -26.36 14.82
C VAL A 10 -48.49 -25.98 14.85
N ASP A 11 -48.91 -25.13 15.78
CA ASP A 11 -50.33 -24.71 15.85
C ASP A 11 -50.68 -23.72 14.72
N ALA A 12 -49.73 -22.84 14.37
CA ALA A 12 -49.91 -21.88 13.27
C ALA A 12 -49.99 -22.57 11.90
N ASP A 13 -49.15 -23.56 11.63
CA ASP A 13 -49.18 -24.33 10.38
C ASP A 13 -50.48 -25.14 10.24
N ASN A 14 -50.99 -25.70 11.35
CA ASN A 14 -52.26 -26.44 11.38
C ASN A 14 -53.47 -25.52 11.18
N GLU A 15 -53.49 -24.37 11.85
CA GLU A 15 -54.53 -23.34 11.66
C GLU A 15 -54.52 -22.80 10.23
N TYR A 16 -53.34 -22.55 9.66
CA TYR A 16 -53.17 -22.12 8.28
C TYR A 16 -53.79 -23.14 7.30
N ARG A 17 -53.50 -24.43 7.47
CA ARG A 17 -54.07 -25.51 6.64
C ARG A 17 -55.58 -25.62 6.77
N ALA A 18 -56.13 -25.46 7.98
CA ALA A 18 -57.58 -25.48 8.20
C ALA A 18 -58.28 -24.32 7.47
N ILE A 19 -57.70 -23.12 7.52
CA ILE A 19 -58.19 -21.94 6.80
C ILE A 19 -58.04 -22.12 5.29
N GLU A 20 -56.91 -22.62 4.82
CA GLU A 20 -56.66 -22.94 3.41
C GLU A 20 -57.72 -23.92 2.88
N GLN A 21 -57.97 -25.01 3.59
CA GLN A 21 -58.97 -26.01 3.21
C GLN A 21 -60.37 -25.41 3.13
N THR A 22 -60.75 -24.57 4.10
CA THR A 22 -62.03 -23.84 4.10
C THR A 22 -62.16 -22.90 2.89
N LEU A 23 -61.08 -22.20 2.50
CA LEU A 23 -61.06 -21.32 1.33
C LEU A 23 -61.19 -22.11 0.02
N LEU A 24 -60.57 -23.29 -0.07
CA LEU A 24 -60.61 -24.14 -1.26
C LEU A 24 -62.01 -24.68 -1.57
N GLU A 25 -62.90 -24.80 -0.58
CA GLU A 25 -64.28 -25.28 -0.78
C GLU A 25 -65.10 -24.36 -1.69
N THR A 26 -64.80 -23.05 -1.71
CA THR A 26 -65.57 -22.07 -2.47
C THR A 26 -64.84 -21.59 -3.74
N ALA A 27 -65.59 -21.29 -4.81
CA ALA A 27 -65.01 -20.73 -6.03
C ALA A 27 -64.28 -19.39 -5.80
N ARG A 28 -64.81 -18.56 -4.90
CA ARG A 28 -64.23 -17.27 -4.53
C ARG A 28 -62.93 -17.42 -3.72
N GLY A 29 -62.87 -18.39 -2.80
CA GLY A 29 -61.67 -18.66 -2.02
C GLY A 29 -60.52 -19.24 -2.86
N ARG A 30 -60.81 -20.13 -3.81
CA ARG A 30 -59.82 -20.60 -4.80
C ARG A 30 -59.22 -19.46 -5.63
N TRP A 31 -60.06 -18.53 -6.11
CA TRP A 31 -59.57 -17.35 -6.83
C TRP A 31 -58.70 -16.45 -5.95
N PHE A 32 -59.09 -16.22 -4.69
CA PHE A 32 -58.31 -15.42 -3.74
C PHE A 32 -56.93 -16.05 -3.48
N LEU A 33 -56.84 -17.35 -3.23
CA LEU A 33 -55.55 -18.03 -2.99
C LEU A 33 -54.62 -17.95 -4.22
N ALA A 34 -55.17 -18.15 -5.42
CA ALA A 34 -54.40 -18.02 -6.66
C ALA A 34 -53.88 -16.59 -6.87
N GLU A 35 -54.75 -15.59 -6.66
CA GLU A 35 -54.38 -14.17 -6.79
C GLU A 35 -53.40 -13.73 -5.70
N HIS A 36 -53.58 -14.21 -4.47
CA HIS A 36 -52.69 -13.92 -3.33
C HIS A 36 -51.31 -14.53 -3.57
N GLY A 37 -51.23 -15.80 -3.97
CA GLY A 37 -49.95 -16.44 -4.33
C GLY A 37 -49.24 -15.73 -5.48
N ARG A 38 -49.98 -15.26 -6.49
CA ARG A 38 -49.44 -14.47 -7.60
C ARG A 38 -48.87 -13.12 -7.12
N ARG A 39 -49.52 -12.43 -6.17
CA ARG A 39 -49.02 -11.17 -5.59
C ARG A 39 -47.85 -11.38 -4.65
N ALA A 40 -47.89 -12.43 -3.82
CA ALA A 40 -46.81 -12.80 -2.93
C ALA A 40 -45.51 -13.04 -3.71
N ARG A 41 -45.56 -13.88 -4.76
CA ARG A 41 -44.41 -14.09 -5.66
C ARG A 41 -43.87 -12.81 -6.28
N ARG A 42 -44.74 -11.88 -6.67
CA ARG A 42 -44.30 -10.57 -7.23
C ARG A 42 -43.58 -9.71 -6.20
N LEU A 43 -44.05 -9.71 -4.95
CA LEU A 43 -43.40 -8.99 -3.86
C LEU A 43 -42.05 -9.63 -3.52
N ASP A 44 -41.99 -10.97 -3.47
CA ASP A 44 -40.74 -11.71 -3.25
C ASP A 44 -39.74 -11.46 -4.38
N SER A 45 -40.20 -11.44 -5.64
CA SER A 45 -39.34 -11.08 -6.79
C SER A 45 -38.81 -9.65 -6.68
N ALA A 46 -39.65 -8.68 -6.29
CA ALA A 46 -39.21 -7.29 -6.12
C ALA A 46 -38.19 -7.14 -4.97
N LEU A 47 -38.37 -7.89 -3.87
CA LEU A 47 -37.42 -7.91 -2.77
C LEU A 47 -36.09 -8.54 -3.21
N LEU A 48 -36.15 -9.63 -3.97
CA LEU A 48 -34.96 -10.29 -4.51
C LEU A 48 -34.22 -9.37 -5.50
N GLU A 49 -34.94 -8.67 -6.38
CA GLU A 49 -34.36 -7.67 -7.30
C GLU A 49 -33.68 -6.53 -6.54
N ASP A 50 -34.28 -6.01 -5.47
CA ASP A 50 -33.65 -5.00 -4.61
C ASP A 50 -32.40 -5.56 -3.91
N ALA A 51 -32.47 -6.78 -3.35
CA ALA A 51 -31.34 -7.43 -2.71
C ALA A 51 -30.18 -7.67 -3.69
N ILE A 52 -30.47 -8.15 -4.90
CA ILE A 52 -29.50 -8.31 -5.99
C ILE A 52 -28.95 -6.94 -6.41
N GLY A 53 -29.80 -5.92 -6.52
CA GLY A 53 -29.40 -4.55 -6.80
C GLY A 53 -28.38 -4.04 -5.78
N ARG A 54 -28.66 -4.22 -4.49
CA ARG A 54 -27.76 -3.83 -3.40
C ARG A 54 -26.46 -4.62 -3.40
N LEU A 55 -26.51 -5.93 -3.59
CA LEU A 55 -25.31 -6.78 -3.70
C LEU A 55 -24.45 -6.36 -4.90
N SER A 56 -25.05 -6.20 -6.08
CA SER A 56 -24.33 -5.77 -7.29
C SER A 56 -23.71 -4.38 -7.13
N SER A 57 -24.39 -3.46 -6.44
CA SER A 57 -23.84 -2.13 -6.13
C SER A 57 -22.66 -2.20 -5.18
N SER A 58 -22.71 -3.10 -4.19
CA SER A 58 -21.61 -3.31 -3.24
C SER A 58 -20.41 -3.98 -3.90
N LEU A 59 -20.63 -4.88 -4.86
CA LEU A 59 -19.55 -5.55 -5.61
C LEU A 59 -18.80 -4.60 -6.55
N LYS A 60 -19.48 -3.56 -7.05
CA LYS A 60 -18.88 -2.52 -7.92
C LYS A 60 -17.97 -1.55 -7.17
N GLN A 61 -18.02 -1.51 -5.84
CA GLN A 61 -17.16 -0.63 -5.07
C GLN A 61 -15.84 -1.35 -4.76
N PRO A 62 -14.68 -0.73 -5.06
CA PRO A 62 -13.41 -1.33 -4.70
C PRO A 62 -13.30 -1.48 -3.18
N PRO A 63 -12.68 -2.55 -2.66
CA PRO A 63 -12.47 -2.73 -1.24
C PRO A 63 -11.75 -1.51 -0.62
N PRO A 64 -12.18 -1.02 0.57
CA PRO A 64 -11.57 0.13 1.22
C PRO A 64 -10.08 -0.07 1.53
N VAL A 65 -9.65 -1.33 1.67
CA VAL A 65 -8.25 -1.73 1.87
C VAL A 65 -7.35 -1.29 0.70
N LEU A 66 -7.85 -1.29 -0.54
CA LEU A 66 -7.06 -0.86 -1.70
C LEU A 66 -6.77 0.64 -1.66
N GLY A 67 -7.75 1.45 -1.25
CA GLY A 67 -7.58 2.89 -1.07
C GLY A 67 -6.56 3.23 0.04
N LEU A 68 -6.58 2.48 1.15
CA LEU A 68 -5.59 2.64 2.22
C LEU A 68 -4.18 2.25 1.73
N LEU A 69 -4.05 1.11 1.07
CA LEU A 69 -2.77 0.62 0.54
C LEU A 69 -2.14 1.63 -0.43
N ARG A 70 -2.96 2.28 -1.27
CA ARG A 70 -2.50 3.35 -2.16
C ARG A 70 -1.85 4.50 -1.38
N ILE A 71 -2.54 5.02 -0.36
CA ILE A 71 -2.04 6.14 0.46
C ILE A 71 -0.73 5.76 1.14
N GLU A 72 -0.64 4.54 1.67
CA GLU A 72 0.58 4.04 2.32
C GLU A 72 1.75 3.90 1.34
N LEU A 73 1.52 3.38 0.13
CA LEU A 73 2.55 3.25 -0.90
C LEU A 73 3.03 4.62 -1.42
N GLU A 74 2.11 5.56 -1.63
CA GLU A 74 2.44 6.95 -2.00
C GLU A 74 3.31 7.62 -0.92
N SER A 75 2.92 7.45 0.36
CA SER A 75 3.68 7.96 1.50
C SER A 75 5.07 7.33 1.59
N LEU A 76 5.17 6.01 1.43
CA LEU A 76 6.45 5.29 1.45
C LEU A 76 7.37 5.73 0.32
N SER A 77 6.83 5.90 -0.89
CA SER A 77 7.59 6.40 -2.04
C SER A 77 8.14 7.81 -1.78
N GLY A 78 7.32 8.70 -1.21
CA GLY A 78 7.76 10.04 -0.81
C GLY A 78 8.92 10.01 0.19
N ARG A 79 8.80 9.21 1.26
CA ARG A 79 9.84 9.06 2.28
C ARG A 79 11.16 8.48 1.73
N ILE A 80 11.08 7.55 0.79
CA ILE A 80 12.27 6.99 0.10
C ILE A 80 12.92 8.06 -0.78
N GLY A 81 12.13 8.87 -1.48
CA GLY A 81 12.62 10.01 -2.26
C GLY A 81 13.35 11.04 -1.40
N GLU A 82 12.79 11.38 -0.24
CA GLU A 82 13.41 12.26 0.76
C GLU A 82 14.72 11.67 1.31
N ALA A 83 14.72 10.40 1.72
CA ALA A 83 15.93 9.74 2.22
C ALA A 83 17.06 9.74 1.18
N ARG A 84 16.73 9.56 -0.11
CA ARG A 84 17.69 9.65 -1.22
C ARG A 84 18.22 11.07 -1.39
N THR A 85 17.36 12.09 -1.38
CA THR A 85 17.81 13.49 -1.53
C THR A 85 18.67 13.92 -0.37
N GLU A 86 18.35 13.55 0.87
CA GLU A 86 19.19 13.82 2.04
C GLU A 86 20.56 13.13 1.96
N LEU A 87 20.60 11.87 1.53
CA LEU A 87 21.83 11.09 1.36
C LEU A 87 22.76 11.74 0.32
N LEU A 88 22.19 12.19 -0.81
CA LEU A 88 22.93 12.87 -1.87
C LEU A 88 23.25 14.33 -1.53
N ALA A 89 22.38 15.04 -0.80
CA ALA A 89 22.60 16.41 -0.37
C ALA A 89 23.74 16.50 0.64
N ARG A 90 23.86 15.54 1.58
CA ARG A 90 25.04 15.39 2.45
C ARG A 90 26.35 15.27 1.67
N LYS A 91 26.29 14.82 0.41
CA LYS A 91 27.42 14.77 -0.51
C LYS A 91 27.58 16.07 -1.31
N LYS A 92 26.49 16.67 -1.80
CA LYS A 92 26.52 17.89 -2.65
C LYS A 92 26.85 19.16 -1.87
N SER A 93 26.35 19.33 -0.64
CA SER A 93 26.75 20.45 0.24
C SER A 93 28.25 20.42 0.56
N LYS A 94 28.90 19.25 0.41
CA LYS A 94 30.34 19.08 0.58
C LYS A 94 31.15 19.29 -0.70
N ALA A 95 30.57 19.05 -1.89
CA ALA A 95 31.25 19.29 -3.17
C ALA A 95 31.12 20.74 -3.66
N SER A 96 30.05 21.45 -3.27
CA SER A 96 29.81 22.82 -3.71
C SER A 96 30.57 23.89 -2.89
N ALA A 97 31.20 23.50 -1.77
CA ALA A 97 32.09 24.39 -1.01
C ALA A 97 33.46 24.61 -1.68
N GLU A 98 33.80 23.83 -2.72
CA GLU A 98 35.07 23.95 -3.45
C GLU A 98 34.98 24.79 -4.74
N SER A 99 33.81 25.36 -5.08
CA SER A 99 33.67 26.20 -6.28
C SER A 99 32.91 27.50 -5.98
N GLY A 100 33.58 28.43 -5.32
CA GLY A 100 33.02 29.75 -5.02
C GLY A 100 34.05 30.73 -4.49
N VAL A 101 34.98 31.18 -5.34
CA VAL A 101 35.58 32.51 -5.17
C VAL A 101 34.52 33.52 -5.61
N GLY A 102 33.94 34.25 -4.66
CA GLY A 102 32.93 35.26 -4.95
C GLY A 102 32.25 35.78 -3.69
N ASP A 103 32.86 36.81 -3.11
CA ASP A 103 32.36 37.70 -2.07
C ASP A 103 30.84 37.93 -2.07
N SER A 104 30.16 37.55 -0.98
CA SER A 104 29.02 38.27 -0.37
C SER A 104 28.39 37.47 0.79
N ALA A 105 28.29 38.11 1.95
CA ALA A 105 27.40 37.73 3.07
C ALA A 105 25.91 37.77 2.63
N PRO A 106 24.91 37.11 3.30
CA PRO A 106 24.69 37.19 4.75
C PRO A 106 24.24 35.89 5.45
N GLN A 107 24.03 36.06 6.76
CA GLN A 107 23.74 35.12 7.84
C GLN A 107 22.40 34.35 7.73
N THR A 108 22.28 33.35 8.62
CA THR A 108 21.09 32.65 9.15
C THR A 108 20.75 31.27 8.59
N ALA A 109 21.38 30.24 9.15
CA ALA A 109 20.75 28.93 9.38
C ALA A 109 21.44 28.24 10.57
N GLN A 110 20.93 28.51 11.77
CA GLN A 110 21.28 27.80 12.99
C GLN A 110 20.64 26.41 12.95
N ALA A 111 21.37 25.43 12.42
CA ALA A 111 21.14 24.03 12.72
C ALA A 111 22.27 23.59 13.65
N ALA A 112 21.90 23.14 14.84
CA ALA A 112 22.80 22.74 15.92
C ALA A 112 23.77 21.63 15.46
N ALA A 113 24.94 22.04 14.99
CA ALA A 113 26.09 21.16 14.88
C ALA A 113 26.65 20.95 16.29
N VAL A 114 26.64 19.70 16.75
CA VAL A 114 27.32 19.29 17.99
C VAL A 114 28.78 19.75 17.93
N PRO A 115 29.27 20.54 18.89
CA PRO A 115 30.66 21.02 18.87
C PRO A 115 31.59 19.84 19.17
N GLY A 116 32.38 19.42 18.18
CA GLY A 116 33.42 18.39 18.37
C GLY A 116 33.62 17.40 17.22
N GLN A 117 32.79 17.39 16.19
CA GLN A 117 33.05 16.63 14.96
C GLN A 117 33.03 17.55 13.75
N SER A 118 34.17 18.19 13.48
CA SER A 118 34.39 18.84 12.19
C SER A 118 34.18 17.84 11.06
N ASN A 119 33.58 18.32 9.96
CA ASN A 119 33.27 17.51 8.79
C ASN A 119 34.55 16.79 8.31
N PRO A 120 34.53 15.50 7.93
CA PRO A 120 35.72 14.81 7.45
C PRO A 120 36.45 15.56 6.32
N VAL A 121 35.71 16.20 5.41
CA VAL A 121 36.31 17.00 4.32
C VAL A 121 37.00 18.26 4.84
N GLU A 122 36.39 18.92 5.83
CA GLU A 122 36.97 20.10 6.50
C GLU A 122 38.25 19.72 7.28
N ARG A 123 38.27 18.56 7.91
CA ARG A 123 39.49 18.01 8.54
C ARG A 123 40.57 17.68 7.52
N MET A 124 40.20 17.14 6.35
CA MET A 124 41.14 16.89 5.27
C MET A 124 41.75 18.19 4.74
N LEU A 125 40.94 19.24 4.60
CA LEU A 125 41.41 20.57 4.21
C LEU A 125 42.39 21.14 5.24
N GLN A 126 42.03 21.09 6.53
CA GLN A 126 42.93 21.53 7.60
C GLN A 126 44.27 20.78 7.58
N MET A 127 44.27 19.46 7.38
CA MET A 127 45.52 18.70 7.27
C MET A 127 46.36 19.11 6.06
N ALA A 128 45.72 19.47 4.94
CA ALA A 128 46.43 19.97 3.77
C ALA A 128 47.02 21.37 4.02
N GLU A 129 46.29 22.24 4.74
CA GLU A 129 46.78 23.55 5.19
C GLU A 129 47.96 23.40 6.16
N ASP A 130 47.88 22.51 7.15
CA ASP A 130 48.96 22.23 8.10
C ASP A 130 50.23 21.72 7.38
N ILE A 131 50.08 20.82 6.40
CA ILE A 131 51.20 20.37 5.56
C ILE A 131 51.81 21.54 4.78
N HIS A 132 50.97 22.40 4.21
CA HIS A 132 51.42 23.55 3.44
C HIS A 132 52.19 24.54 4.33
N GLU A 133 51.65 24.88 5.50
CA GLU A 133 52.29 25.79 6.47
C GLU A 133 53.64 25.24 6.94
N LEU A 134 53.70 23.97 7.36
CA LEU A 134 54.95 23.32 7.78
C LEU A 134 56.00 23.25 6.65
N THR A 135 55.55 23.06 5.41
CA THR A 135 56.45 23.06 4.26
C THR A 135 56.95 24.46 3.94
N TRP A 136 56.10 25.48 4.13
CA TRP A 136 56.44 26.88 3.93
C TRP A 136 57.42 27.40 4.98
N THR A 137 57.27 27.01 6.24
CA THR A 137 58.23 27.37 7.31
C THR A 137 59.60 26.71 7.07
N LEU A 138 59.63 25.46 6.60
CA LEU A 138 60.86 24.75 6.20
C LEU A 138 61.66 25.43 5.07
N GLN A 139 61.02 26.24 4.22
CA GLN A 139 61.73 26.95 3.15
C GLN A 139 62.57 28.13 3.67
N ASN A 140 62.27 28.62 4.88
CA ASN A 140 62.87 29.82 5.46
C ASN A 140 63.84 29.54 6.64
N GLU A 141 63.87 28.33 7.19
CA GLU A 141 64.76 27.87 8.27
C GLU A 141 65.59 26.63 7.87
N GLU A 142 66.75 26.39 8.50
CA GLU A 142 67.56 25.18 8.27
C GLU A 142 66.86 23.92 8.82
N LEU A 143 66.93 22.82 8.06
CA LEU A 143 66.19 21.56 8.21
C LEU A 143 66.14 21.00 9.66
N ASP A 144 65.01 21.12 10.36
CA ASP A 144 64.74 20.41 11.62
C ASP A 144 64.07 19.03 11.37
N PRO A 145 64.61 17.92 11.89
CA PRO A 145 64.00 16.58 11.81
C PRO A 145 62.54 16.51 12.29
N GLN A 146 62.13 17.32 13.28
CA GLN A 146 60.76 17.27 13.81
C GLN A 146 59.71 17.75 12.80
N SER A 147 60.05 18.75 11.97
CA SER A 147 59.16 19.29 10.93
C SER A 147 58.91 18.25 9.82
N TYR A 148 59.92 17.46 9.45
CA TYR A 148 59.74 16.36 8.48
C TYR A 148 58.83 15.25 9.02
N GLU A 149 59.00 14.87 10.29
CA GLU A 149 58.14 13.88 10.93
C GLU A 149 56.69 14.38 11.06
N ALA A 150 56.50 15.66 11.38
CA ALA A 150 55.18 16.28 11.42
C ALA A 150 54.50 16.27 10.04
N ILE A 151 55.21 16.62 8.96
CA ILE A 151 54.65 16.57 7.60
C ILE A 151 54.29 15.13 7.22
N ALA A 152 55.18 14.16 7.46
CA ALA A 152 54.92 12.75 7.17
C ALA A 152 53.68 12.22 7.93
N ARG A 153 53.51 12.63 9.18
CA ARG A 153 52.34 12.29 10.00
C ARG A 153 51.05 12.86 9.41
N HIS A 154 51.00 14.17 9.12
CA HIS A 154 49.79 14.79 8.54
C HIS A 154 49.46 14.23 7.16
N ALA A 155 50.47 13.97 6.31
CA ALA A 155 50.26 13.35 5.00
C ALA A 155 49.67 11.92 5.12
N SER A 156 50.15 11.13 6.08
CA SER A 156 49.63 9.79 6.35
C SER A 156 48.18 9.84 6.86
N MET A 157 47.86 10.79 7.74
CA MET A 157 46.49 10.99 8.25
C MET A 157 45.55 11.45 7.14
N LEU A 158 45.97 12.40 6.29
CA LEU A 158 45.21 12.88 5.14
C LEU A 158 44.93 11.72 4.16
N TYR A 159 45.94 10.91 3.86
CA TYR A 159 45.76 9.72 3.02
C TYR A 159 44.74 8.75 3.63
N ALA A 160 44.87 8.41 4.91
CA ALA A 160 43.94 7.51 5.59
C ALA A 160 42.49 8.04 5.59
N MET A 161 42.30 9.33 5.88
CA MET A 161 40.97 9.96 5.87
C MET A 161 40.37 10.03 4.46
N SER A 162 41.18 10.37 3.44
CA SER A 162 40.72 10.41 2.05
C SER A 162 40.25 9.04 1.57
N ARG A 163 40.98 7.97 1.92
CA ARG A 163 40.60 6.59 1.60
C ARG A 163 39.29 6.20 2.29
N GLN A 164 39.14 6.50 3.58
CA GLN A 164 37.91 6.21 4.32
C GLN A 164 36.71 6.97 3.71
N GLN A 165 36.88 8.25 3.40
CA GLN A 165 35.84 9.08 2.79
C GLN A 165 35.45 8.60 1.39
N ALA A 166 36.39 8.08 0.60
CA ALA A 166 36.12 7.48 -0.70
C ALA A 166 35.24 6.22 -0.59
N VAL A 167 35.53 5.33 0.35
CA VAL A 167 34.72 4.12 0.61
C VAL A 167 33.32 4.49 1.08
N GLU A 168 33.18 5.46 2.00
CA GLU A 168 31.87 5.93 2.45
C GLU A 168 31.08 6.60 1.31
N SER A 169 31.75 7.32 0.42
CA SER A 169 31.13 7.96 -0.74
C SER A 169 30.63 6.96 -1.77
N ASP A 170 31.38 5.86 -2.00
CA ASP A 170 30.98 4.74 -2.85
C ASP A 170 29.78 4.00 -2.24
N ARG A 171 29.83 3.72 -0.93
CA ARG A 171 28.71 3.10 -0.21
C ARG A 171 27.43 3.95 -0.27
N ALA A 172 27.54 5.27 -0.10
CA ALA A 172 26.41 6.17 -0.20
C ALA A 172 25.79 6.19 -1.61
N LEU A 173 26.61 6.09 -2.67
CA LEU A 173 26.10 5.99 -4.04
C LEU A 173 25.35 4.68 -4.27
N LYS A 174 25.92 3.54 -3.82
CA LYS A 174 25.25 2.24 -3.89
C LYS A 174 23.92 2.24 -3.15
N PHE A 175 23.85 2.85 -1.96
CA PHE A 175 22.59 2.99 -1.26
C PHE A 175 21.59 3.88 -2.01
N ALA A 176 22.03 5.00 -2.58
CA ALA A 176 21.15 5.84 -3.39
C ALA A 176 20.58 5.09 -4.61
N GLU A 177 21.39 4.24 -5.26
CA GLU A 177 20.95 3.38 -6.37
C GLU A 177 19.91 2.36 -5.91
N THR A 178 20.12 1.70 -4.76
CA THR A 178 19.10 0.78 -4.22
C THR A 178 17.79 1.48 -3.85
N LEU A 179 17.85 2.71 -3.33
CA LEU A 179 16.65 3.51 -3.07
C LEU A 179 15.92 3.87 -4.37
N ASP A 180 16.65 4.12 -5.45
CA ASP A 180 16.10 4.37 -6.79
C ASP A 180 15.32 3.15 -7.31
N ASP A 181 15.90 1.95 -7.25
CA ASP A 181 15.23 0.70 -7.63
C ASP A 181 13.96 0.48 -6.80
N THR A 182 14.02 0.70 -5.48
CA THR A 182 12.84 0.57 -4.61
C THR A 182 11.75 1.59 -4.96
N SER A 183 12.12 2.84 -5.27
CA SER A 183 11.18 3.88 -5.67
C SER A 183 10.51 3.53 -7.01
N GLN A 184 11.28 3.02 -7.98
CA GLN A 184 10.76 2.60 -9.27
C GLN A 184 9.78 1.42 -9.12
N ARG A 185 10.10 0.44 -8.27
CA ARG A 185 9.19 -0.68 -7.96
C ARG A 185 7.89 -0.20 -7.31
N LEU A 186 7.97 0.73 -6.35
CA LEU A 186 6.77 1.30 -5.71
C LEU A 186 5.92 2.07 -6.72
N ALA A 187 6.52 2.81 -7.66
CA ALA A 187 5.79 3.49 -8.72
C ALA A 187 4.99 2.50 -9.59
N VAL A 188 5.59 1.37 -9.97
CA VAL A 188 4.89 0.30 -10.72
C VAL A 188 3.74 -0.30 -9.90
N LEU A 189 3.95 -0.55 -8.61
CA LEU A 189 2.90 -1.08 -7.73
C LEU A 189 1.72 -0.10 -7.57
N ILE A 190 2.02 1.19 -7.43
CA ILE A 190 0.99 2.24 -7.36
C ILE A 190 0.19 2.28 -8.67
N ASP A 191 0.86 2.25 -9.83
CA ASP A 191 0.21 2.25 -11.14
C ASP A 191 -0.69 1.01 -11.33
N THR A 192 -0.19 -0.17 -10.94
CA THR A 192 -0.96 -1.42 -10.97
C THR A 192 -2.20 -1.32 -10.08
N LEU A 193 -2.05 -0.81 -8.86
CA LEU A 193 -3.16 -0.64 -7.92
C LEU A 193 -4.19 0.36 -8.47
N LEU A 194 -3.74 1.47 -9.07
CA LEU A 194 -4.63 2.43 -9.71
C LEU A 194 -5.40 1.81 -10.88
N HIS A 195 -4.75 0.97 -11.67
CA HIS A 195 -5.41 0.21 -12.73
C HIS A 195 -6.48 -0.72 -12.16
N GLU A 196 -6.16 -1.50 -11.13
CA GLU A 196 -7.14 -2.37 -10.45
C GLU A 196 -8.34 -1.56 -9.91
N LEU A 197 -8.09 -0.42 -9.25
CA LEU A 197 -9.16 0.47 -8.78
C LEU A 197 -10.05 0.99 -9.92
N GLN A 198 -9.49 1.28 -11.09
CA GLN A 198 -10.25 1.68 -12.28
C GLN A 198 -11.06 0.51 -12.85
N THR A 199 -10.50 -0.69 -12.91
CA THR A 199 -11.22 -1.87 -13.41
C THR A 199 -12.43 -2.25 -12.56
N TYR A 200 -12.37 -2.06 -11.23
CA TYR A 200 -13.54 -2.17 -10.34
C TYR A 200 -14.63 -1.15 -10.69
N GLY A 201 -14.26 0.05 -11.14
CA GLY A 201 -15.19 1.08 -11.58
C GLY A 201 -15.80 0.82 -12.96
N ASP A 202 -15.04 0.22 -13.88
CA ASP A 202 -15.41 0.07 -15.30
C ASP A 202 -16.06 -1.26 -15.66
N ASN A 203 -15.89 -2.34 -14.88
CA ASN A 203 -16.49 -3.64 -15.18
C ASN A 203 -17.68 -3.96 -14.24
N PRO A 204 -18.92 -3.58 -14.59
CA PRO A 204 -20.09 -3.74 -13.72
C PRO A 204 -20.62 -5.18 -13.66
N ASN A 205 -20.01 -6.13 -14.37
CA ASN A 205 -20.52 -7.49 -14.48
C ASN A 205 -19.47 -8.50 -13.96
N PRO A 206 -19.78 -9.29 -12.92
CA PRO A 206 -18.92 -10.41 -12.56
C PRO A 206 -18.81 -11.38 -13.75
N PRO A 207 -17.70 -12.13 -13.88
CA PRO A 207 -17.62 -13.22 -14.86
C PRO A 207 -18.84 -14.14 -14.67
N PRO A 208 -19.43 -14.67 -15.76
CA PRO A 208 -20.59 -15.56 -15.65
C PRO A 208 -20.24 -16.70 -14.68
N VAL A 209 -21.08 -16.84 -13.66
CA VAL A 209 -21.01 -17.99 -12.77
C VAL A 209 -21.62 -19.14 -13.58
N ASP A 210 -20.77 -20.04 -14.07
CA ASP A 210 -21.22 -21.30 -14.67
C ASP A 210 -21.88 -22.12 -13.56
N PHE A 211 -23.19 -21.97 -13.42
CA PHE A 211 -24.01 -22.96 -12.74
C PHE A 211 -24.11 -24.13 -13.70
N ASP A 212 -23.24 -25.13 -13.54
CA ASP A 212 -23.43 -26.43 -14.19
C ASP A 212 -24.83 -26.93 -13.81
N ASP A 213 -25.73 -26.97 -14.80
CA ASP A 213 -27.05 -27.58 -14.71
C ASP A 213 -26.87 -29.09 -14.44
N GLU A 214 -26.73 -29.46 -13.16
CA GLU A 214 -26.98 -30.84 -12.74
C GLU A 214 -28.46 -31.14 -12.99
N GLN A 215 -28.68 -31.82 -14.12
CA GLN A 215 -29.94 -32.37 -14.60
C GLN A 215 -30.75 -32.99 -13.46
N VAL A 216 -31.83 -32.32 -13.06
CA VAL A 216 -32.95 -33.00 -12.39
C VAL A 216 -33.65 -33.81 -13.47
N ALA A 217 -33.20 -35.04 -13.66
CA ALA A 217 -33.86 -36.03 -14.50
C ALA A 217 -35.24 -36.32 -13.90
N ASP A 218 -36.28 -35.99 -14.66
CA ASP A 218 -37.68 -36.33 -14.41
C ASP A 218 -37.81 -37.85 -14.62
N GLU A 219 -37.84 -38.64 -13.53
CA GLU A 219 -38.16 -40.08 -13.60
C GLU A 219 -39.67 -40.26 -13.85
N PRO A 220 -40.09 -40.92 -14.94
CA PRO A 220 -41.50 -41.24 -15.13
C PRO A 220 -41.91 -42.37 -14.19
N MET A 221 -42.84 -42.08 -13.29
CA MET A 221 -43.52 -43.06 -12.43
C MET A 221 -44.35 -44.03 -13.28
N ASP A 222 -44.00 -45.32 -13.23
CA ASP A 222 -44.72 -46.46 -13.80
C ASP A 222 -46.19 -46.55 -13.33
N GLU A 223 -47.11 -46.70 -14.28
CA GLU A 223 -48.50 -47.10 -14.02
C GLU A 223 -48.57 -48.61 -13.68
N PRO A 224 -49.29 -49.04 -12.63
CA PRO A 224 -49.55 -50.45 -12.41
C PRO A 224 -50.76 -50.93 -13.20
N GLU A 225 -50.52 -51.81 -14.19
CA GLU A 225 -51.54 -52.67 -14.79
C GLU A 225 -52.31 -53.43 -13.69
N ARG A 226 -53.64 -53.24 -13.64
CA ARG A 226 -54.54 -54.14 -12.91
C ARG A 226 -55.24 -55.06 -13.90
N GLN A 227 -54.71 -56.26 -14.07
CA GLN A 227 -55.49 -57.44 -14.46
C GLN A 227 -56.29 -57.94 -13.25
N ALA A 228 -57.62 -58.01 -13.37
CA ALA A 228 -58.47 -59.11 -12.90
C ALA A 228 -59.95 -58.76 -13.14
N GLY A 229 -60.61 -59.55 -13.98
CA GLY A 229 -62.05 -59.48 -14.27
C GLY A 229 -62.38 -60.09 -15.61
#